data_AF-A5IIY8-F1
#
_entry.id   AF-A5IIY8-F1
#
_cell.length_a   1.000
_cell.length_b   1.000
_cell.length_c   1.000
_cell.angle_alpha   90.00
_cell.angle_beta   90.00
_cell.angle_gamma   90.00
#
_symmetry.space_group_name_H-M   'P 1'
#
loop_
_entity.id
_entity.type
_entity.pdbx_description
1 polymer ?
#
loop_
_entity_poly.entity_id
_entity_poly.type
_entity_poly.pdbx_seq_one_letter_code
_entity_poly.pdbx_strand_id
1 'polypeptide(L)'
;MDLWKLYQPGTPAAIVAWGQLGTPHAKTTYGLLRHSRLFKPVCVVAEHEGKIASDFVKSIRYDVPVVSSVEKAKEMGAEVLIIGVSNPGGYLEEQIATLVKKALSLGMDVVSGLHFKISQQTEFLKIAHENGARIIDVRIPPLELDVLRGGIYRKKIKVVGVFGTDCVVGKRTTAVQLWERALEKGIKAGFLATGQTGILIGADAGYVIDAVPADFVSGVVEKAVLKLEKTGKEIVFVEGQGALRHPAYGQVTLGLLYGSNPDVVFLVHDPSRDHFESFPEIPKKPDFEEERRLIETLSNAKVIGGVSLNGKFETDLPVYDPFNTEDLDEMLERAMVW
;
A
#
# COMPACT_ATOMS: atom_id res chain seq x y z
N MET A 1 5.47 -1.24 -13.85
CA MET A 1 4.11 -1.64 -14.30
C MET A 1 3.12 -0.60 -13.84
N ASP A 2 2.03 -0.36 -14.57
CA ASP A 2 1.03 0.67 -14.25
C ASP A 2 -0.38 0.09 -14.46
N LEU A 3 -1.12 -0.16 -13.38
CA LEU A 3 -2.44 -0.81 -13.46
C LEU A 3 -3.47 0.06 -14.18
N TRP A 4 -3.33 1.39 -14.12
CA TRP A 4 -4.20 2.34 -14.83
C TRP A 4 -4.04 2.28 -16.36
N LYS A 5 -2.98 1.63 -16.86
CA LYS A 5 -2.83 1.34 -18.29
C LYS A 5 -3.41 -0.02 -18.70
N LEU A 6 -3.69 -0.89 -17.73
CA LEU A 6 -4.13 -2.27 -17.96
C LEU A 6 -5.64 -2.46 -17.73
N TYR A 7 -6.22 -1.63 -16.87
CA TYR A 7 -7.62 -1.70 -16.45
C TYR A 7 -8.28 -0.32 -16.56
N GLN A 8 -9.59 -0.33 -16.82
CA GLN A 8 -10.38 0.90 -16.84
C GLN A 8 -10.79 1.27 -15.40
N PRO A 9 -10.97 2.58 -15.10
CA PRO A 9 -11.53 2.98 -13.82
C PRO A 9 -12.89 2.33 -13.58
N GLY A 10 -13.06 1.67 -12.44
CA GLY A 10 -14.29 0.97 -12.08
C GLY A 10 -14.36 -0.49 -12.54
N THR A 11 -13.28 -1.08 -13.08
CA THR A 11 -13.24 -2.51 -13.43
C THR A 11 -13.70 -3.37 -12.23
N PRO A 12 -14.74 -4.21 -12.39
CA PRO A 12 -15.34 -4.97 -11.31
C PRO A 12 -14.42 -6.10 -10.83
N ALA A 13 -14.19 -6.16 -9.51
CA ALA A 13 -13.22 -7.05 -8.90
C ALA A 13 -13.81 -7.91 -7.78
N ALA A 14 -13.44 -9.18 -7.78
CA ALA A 14 -13.61 -10.10 -6.67
C ALA A 14 -12.33 -10.16 -5.84
N ILE A 15 -12.42 -10.04 -4.52
CA ILE A 15 -11.26 -9.94 -3.63
C ILE A 15 -11.14 -11.20 -2.79
N VAL A 16 -10.06 -11.95 -2.93
CA VAL A 16 -9.81 -13.18 -2.15
C VAL A 16 -9.38 -12.82 -0.73
N ALA A 17 -10.12 -13.32 0.26
CA ALA A 17 -9.80 -13.22 1.69
C ALA A 17 -9.84 -14.59 2.41
N TRP A 18 -9.79 -15.68 1.63
CA TRP A 18 -9.92 -17.05 2.08
C TRP A 18 -8.98 -17.37 3.26
N GLY A 19 -9.51 -17.96 4.33
CA GLY A 19 -8.76 -18.34 5.54
C GLY A 19 -8.34 -17.17 6.45
N GLN A 20 -8.51 -15.91 6.01
CA GLN A 20 -7.94 -14.74 6.69
C GLN A 20 -8.93 -13.60 6.93
N LEU A 21 -10.18 -13.72 6.46
CA LEU A 21 -11.19 -12.69 6.65
C LEU A 21 -11.49 -12.50 8.15
N GLY A 22 -11.43 -11.27 8.63
CA GLY A 22 -11.53 -10.92 10.06
C GLY A 22 -10.21 -10.95 10.83
N THR A 23 -9.10 -11.37 10.20
CA THR A 23 -7.76 -11.34 10.81
C THR A 23 -6.93 -10.15 10.32
N PRO A 24 -5.86 -9.74 11.00
CA PRO A 24 -4.94 -8.70 10.52
C PRO A 24 -4.24 -9.03 9.18
N HIS A 25 -4.21 -10.31 8.77
CA HIS A 25 -3.48 -10.76 7.58
C HIS A 25 -4.20 -10.43 6.26
N ALA A 26 -5.52 -10.24 6.27
CA ALA A 26 -6.30 -9.77 5.12
C ALA A 26 -6.27 -8.23 4.93
N LYS A 27 -5.19 -7.57 5.37
CA LYS A 27 -5.02 -6.10 5.28
C LYS A 27 -5.19 -5.53 3.86
N THR A 28 -4.84 -6.30 2.83
CA THR A 28 -5.03 -5.90 1.43
C THR A 28 -6.51 -5.84 1.09
N THR A 29 -7.29 -6.86 1.50
CA THR A 29 -8.75 -6.87 1.39
C THR A 29 -9.33 -5.61 2.04
N TYR A 30 -8.94 -5.29 3.28
CA TYR A 30 -9.48 -4.13 3.98
C TYR A 30 -9.10 -2.81 3.33
N GLY A 31 -7.87 -2.69 2.81
CA GLY A 31 -7.44 -1.52 2.04
C GLY A 31 -8.32 -1.29 0.81
N LEU A 32 -8.64 -2.35 0.07
CA LEU A 32 -9.51 -2.28 -1.10
C LEU A 32 -10.97 -1.95 -0.73
N LEU A 33 -11.53 -2.61 0.28
CA LEU A 33 -12.91 -2.35 0.72
C LEU A 33 -13.09 -0.93 1.28
N ARG A 34 -12.02 -0.28 1.75
CA ARG A 34 -12.05 1.11 2.25
C ARG A 34 -11.76 2.14 1.16
N HIS A 35 -10.76 1.91 0.32
CA HIS A 35 -10.17 2.96 -0.51
C HIS A 35 -9.93 2.58 -1.97
N SER A 36 -10.38 1.41 -2.45
CA SER A 36 -10.17 1.03 -3.85
C SER A 36 -10.70 2.13 -4.79
N ARG A 37 -9.83 2.58 -5.69
CA ARG A 37 -10.08 3.68 -6.63
C ARG A 37 -10.00 3.25 -8.09
N LEU A 38 -9.17 2.24 -8.40
CA LEU A 38 -9.11 1.66 -9.74
C LEU A 38 -10.17 0.58 -9.93
N PHE A 39 -10.19 -0.39 -9.03
CA PHE A 39 -11.13 -1.52 -9.09
C PHE A 39 -12.40 -1.22 -8.30
N LYS A 40 -13.54 -1.68 -8.78
CA LYS A 40 -14.81 -1.66 -8.04
C LYS A 40 -14.99 -2.99 -7.31
N PRO A 41 -14.91 -3.05 -5.96
CA PRO A 41 -15.21 -4.29 -5.25
C PRO A 41 -16.65 -4.74 -5.53
N VAL A 42 -16.82 -5.99 -5.96
CA VAL A 42 -18.13 -6.60 -6.21
C VAL A 42 -18.47 -7.63 -5.14
N CYS A 43 -17.49 -8.42 -4.71
CA CYS A 43 -17.63 -9.41 -3.64
C CYS A 43 -16.28 -9.72 -2.99
N VAL A 44 -16.34 -10.32 -1.81
CA VAL A 44 -15.19 -11.00 -1.18
C VAL A 44 -15.33 -12.49 -1.40
N VAL A 45 -14.26 -13.14 -1.87
CA VAL A 45 -14.19 -14.61 -2.02
C VAL A 45 -13.56 -15.21 -0.76
N ALA A 46 -14.39 -15.85 0.05
CA ALA A 46 -14.00 -16.50 1.32
C ALA A 46 -14.99 -17.60 1.71
N GLU A 47 -14.65 -18.40 2.71
CA GLU A 47 -15.38 -19.59 3.19
C GLU A 47 -16.71 -19.29 3.92
N HIS A 48 -17.19 -18.05 3.93
CA HIS A 48 -18.33 -17.58 4.71
C HIS A 48 -19.51 -17.15 3.82
N GLU A 49 -20.01 -18.08 2.98
CA GLU A 49 -21.14 -17.83 2.08
C GLU A 49 -22.35 -17.20 2.79
N GLY A 50 -22.96 -16.20 2.14
CA GLY A 50 -24.19 -15.56 2.61
C GLY A 50 -23.99 -14.49 3.69
N LYS A 51 -22.75 -14.25 4.10
CA LYS A 51 -22.36 -13.11 4.95
C LYS A 51 -22.05 -11.87 4.13
N ILE A 52 -21.90 -10.74 4.80
CA ILE A 52 -21.43 -9.50 4.19
C ILE A 52 -20.08 -9.09 4.79
N ALA A 53 -19.25 -8.36 4.05
CA ALA A 53 -17.91 -7.99 4.51
C ALA A 53 -17.92 -7.25 5.86
N SER A 54 -18.92 -6.41 6.11
CA SER A 54 -19.09 -5.69 7.38
C SER A 54 -19.39 -6.59 8.59
N ASP A 55 -19.70 -7.87 8.41
CA ASP A 55 -19.76 -8.85 9.50
C ASP A 55 -18.37 -9.13 10.10
N PHE A 56 -17.29 -8.95 9.32
CA PHE A 56 -15.91 -9.29 9.69
C PHE A 56 -15.01 -8.08 9.88
N VAL A 57 -15.27 -6.98 9.16
CA VAL A 57 -14.46 -5.76 9.21
C VAL A 57 -15.36 -4.53 9.22
N LYS A 58 -15.22 -3.69 10.25
CA LYS A 58 -16.00 -2.45 10.36
C LYS A 58 -15.32 -1.29 9.63
N SER A 59 -16.11 -0.24 9.41
CA SER A 59 -15.70 1.01 8.77
C SER A 59 -15.09 0.78 7.38
N ILE A 60 -15.91 0.25 6.47
CA ILE A 60 -15.58 0.02 5.06
C ILE A 60 -16.47 0.89 4.17
N ARG A 61 -15.94 1.29 3.00
CA ARG A 61 -16.65 2.11 2.00
C ARG A 61 -17.52 1.24 1.10
N TYR A 62 -16.99 0.08 0.72
CA TYR A 62 -17.65 -0.89 -0.15
C TYR A 62 -18.04 -2.10 0.67
N ASP A 63 -19.27 -2.12 1.18
CA ASP A 63 -19.83 -3.29 1.85
C ASP A 63 -20.42 -4.24 0.82
N VAL A 64 -19.76 -5.38 0.63
CA VAL A 64 -20.04 -6.33 -0.46
C VAL A 64 -20.29 -7.72 0.11
N PRO A 65 -21.07 -8.57 -0.57
CA PRO A 65 -21.33 -9.93 -0.10
C PRO A 65 -20.05 -10.78 -0.10
N VAL A 66 -20.05 -11.78 0.79
CA VAL A 66 -19.04 -12.83 0.84
C VAL A 66 -19.59 -14.06 0.11
N VAL A 67 -18.83 -14.51 -0.90
CA VAL A 67 -19.15 -15.69 -1.72
C VAL A 67 -18.05 -16.74 -1.58
N SER A 68 -18.42 -18.02 -1.62
CA SER A 68 -17.50 -19.15 -1.42
C SER A 68 -16.92 -19.73 -2.70
N SER A 69 -17.20 -19.15 -3.86
CA SER A 69 -16.69 -19.64 -5.15
C SER A 69 -16.41 -18.53 -6.15
N VAL A 70 -15.50 -18.81 -7.08
CA VAL A 70 -15.13 -17.89 -8.17
C VAL A 70 -16.24 -17.78 -9.21
N GLU A 71 -17.00 -18.86 -9.39
CA GLU A 71 -18.17 -18.91 -10.27
C GLU A 71 -19.20 -17.85 -9.87
N LYS A 72 -19.57 -17.80 -8.58
CA LYS A 72 -20.50 -16.78 -8.06
C LYS A 72 -19.94 -15.38 -8.23
N ALA A 73 -18.65 -15.20 -7.96
CA ALA A 73 -17.98 -13.92 -8.18
C ALA A 73 -18.10 -13.45 -9.65
N LYS A 74 -17.93 -14.36 -10.61
CA LYS A 74 -18.11 -14.07 -12.04
C LYS A 74 -19.57 -13.83 -12.42
N GLU A 75 -20.51 -14.60 -11.88
CA GLU A 75 -21.95 -14.39 -12.07
C GLU A 75 -22.40 -13.00 -11.59
N MET A 76 -21.76 -12.49 -10.55
CA MET A 76 -21.95 -11.12 -10.06
C MET A 76 -21.26 -10.03 -10.94
N GLY A 77 -20.58 -10.43 -12.01
CA GLY A 77 -19.94 -9.53 -12.96
C GLY A 77 -18.50 -9.17 -12.64
N ALA A 78 -17.81 -9.89 -11.75
CA ALA A 78 -16.38 -9.68 -11.55
C ALA A 78 -15.58 -10.06 -12.80
N GLU A 79 -14.73 -9.15 -13.26
CA GLU A 79 -13.81 -9.35 -14.39
C GLU A 79 -12.41 -9.75 -13.93
N VAL A 80 -12.04 -9.36 -12.71
CA VAL A 80 -10.72 -9.62 -12.13
C VAL A 80 -10.82 -10.27 -10.75
N LEU A 81 -9.90 -11.20 -10.46
CA LEU A 81 -9.69 -11.77 -9.14
C LEU A 81 -8.44 -11.13 -8.51
N ILE A 82 -8.61 -10.40 -7.41
CA ILE A 82 -7.52 -9.76 -6.68
C ILE A 82 -7.17 -10.59 -5.45
N ILE A 83 -5.89 -10.88 -5.25
CA ILE A 83 -5.42 -11.59 -4.06
C ILE A 83 -5.31 -10.61 -2.88
N GLY A 84 -6.24 -10.70 -1.93
CA GLY A 84 -6.38 -9.80 -0.78
C GLY A 84 -5.80 -10.31 0.54
N VAL A 85 -5.11 -11.45 0.51
CA VAL A 85 -4.47 -12.12 1.65
C VAL A 85 -2.96 -11.89 1.70
N SER A 86 -2.33 -12.18 2.83
CA SER A 86 -0.89 -12.04 3.01
C SER A 86 -0.31 -13.20 3.82
N ASN A 87 0.47 -14.06 3.17
CA ASN A 87 1.12 -15.20 3.83
C ASN A 87 2.58 -14.87 4.19
N PRO A 88 2.96 -14.89 5.49
CA PRO A 88 4.36 -14.90 5.89
C PRO A 88 5.09 -16.11 5.26
N GLY A 89 6.36 -15.93 4.85
CA GLY A 89 7.18 -17.02 4.28
C GLY A 89 6.96 -17.34 2.80
N GLY A 90 5.89 -16.81 2.19
CA GLY A 90 5.76 -16.73 0.73
C GLY A 90 5.42 -18.01 -0.03
N TYR A 91 4.78 -18.98 0.62
CA TYR A 91 4.11 -20.08 -0.07
C TYR A 91 2.72 -19.66 -0.57
N LEU A 92 2.28 -20.28 -1.67
CA LEU A 92 0.90 -20.20 -2.14
C LEU A 92 0.12 -21.36 -1.54
N GLU A 93 -0.89 -21.05 -0.74
CA GLU A 93 -1.79 -22.06 -0.21
C GLU A 93 -2.57 -22.74 -1.33
N GLU A 94 -2.75 -24.06 -1.24
CA GLU A 94 -3.39 -24.87 -2.27
C GLU A 94 -4.81 -24.40 -2.60
N GLN A 95 -5.55 -23.94 -1.59
CA GLN A 95 -6.88 -23.38 -1.78
C GLN A 95 -6.84 -22.10 -2.62
N ILE A 96 -5.92 -21.18 -2.33
CA ILE A 96 -5.75 -19.96 -3.14
C ILE A 96 -5.29 -20.30 -4.56
N ALA A 97 -4.37 -21.26 -4.72
CA ALA A 97 -3.96 -21.75 -6.04
C ALA A 97 -5.15 -22.27 -6.84
N THR A 98 -6.06 -23.00 -6.18
CA THR A 98 -7.30 -23.52 -6.80
C THR A 98 -8.21 -22.38 -7.27
N LEU A 99 -8.42 -21.36 -6.42
CA LEU A 99 -9.20 -20.17 -6.77
C LEU A 99 -8.58 -19.42 -7.97
N VAL A 100 -7.25 -19.29 -8.00
CA VAL A 100 -6.50 -18.67 -9.10
C VAL A 100 -6.70 -19.43 -10.42
N LYS A 101 -6.49 -20.75 -10.41
CA LYS A 101 -6.71 -21.58 -11.62
C LYS A 101 -8.14 -21.42 -12.12
N LYS A 102 -9.10 -21.43 -11.20
CA LYS A 102 -10.52 -21.31 -11.55
C LYS A 102 -10.85 -19.97 -12.19
N ALA A 103 -10.36 -18.85 -11.64
CA ALA A 103 -10.54 -17.53 -12.22
C ALA A 103 -9.99 -17.44 -13.65
N LEU A 104 -8.75 -17.93 -13.84
CA LEU A 104 -8.11 -17.94 -15.15
C LEU A 104 -8.88 -18.82 -16.16
N SER A 105 -9.33 -20.01 -15.78
CA SER A 105 -10.17 -20.88 -16.62
C SER A 105 -11.54 -20.26 -16.94
N LEU A 106 -12.02 -19.36 -16.08
CA LEU A 106 -13.21 -18.57 -16.35
C LEU A 106 -12.90 -17.28 -17.11
N GLY A 107 -11.69 -17.08 -17.64
CA GLY A 107 -11.34 -15.88 -18.40
C GLY A 107 -11.29 -14.59 -17.57
N MET A 108 -11.18 -14.68 -16.24
CA MET A 108 -10.93 -13.53 -15.37
C MET A 108 -9.42 -13.30 -15.25
N ASP A 109 -8.98 -12.04 -15.29
CA ASP A 109 -7.60 -11.72 -14.95
C ASP A 109 -7.34 -11.98 -13.46
N VAL A 110 -6.10 -12.31 -13.10
CA VAL A 110 -5.67 -12.44 -11.70
C VAL A 110 -4.63 -11.37 -11.39
N VAL A 111 -4.86 -10.57 -10.34
CA VAL A 111 -3.91 -9.57 -9.85
C VAL A 111 -3.41 -9.98 -8.46
N SER A 112 -2.10 -10.19 -8.32
CA SER A 112 -1.48 -10.70 -7.10
C SER A 112 -0.31 -9.82 -6.65
N GLY A 113 -0.20 -9.64 -5.33
CA GLY A 113 0.97 -9.04 -4.67
C GLY A 113 1.67 -10.02 -3.71
N LEU A 114 1.39 -11.32 -3.83
CA LEU A 114 2.00 -12.35 -2.98
C LEU A 114 3.51 -12.46 -3.22
N HIS A 115 4.21 -12.98 -2.21
CA HIS A 115 5.61 -13.37 -2.36
C HIS A 115 5.79 -14.51 -3.38
N PHE A 116 4.83 -15.43 -3.41
CA PHE A 116 4.77 -16.47 -4.43
C PHE A 116 4.41 -15.84 -5.77
N LYS A 117 5.35 -15.92 -6.73
CA LYS A 117 5.22 -15.32 -8.05
C LYS A 117 4.36 -16.19 -8.95
N ILE A 118 3.05 -15.97 -8.93
CA ILE A 118 2.07 -16.74 -9.70
C ILE A 118 2.37 -16.64 -11.20
N SER A 119 2.76 -15.46 -11.67
CA SER A 119 3.09 -15.20 -13.09
C SER A 119 4.37 -15.88 -13.55
N GLN A 120 5.15 -16.53 -12.67
CA GLN A 120 6.34 -17.28 -13.03
C GLN A 120 6.13 -18.79 -13.04
N GLN A 121 4.94 -19.27 -12.67
CA GLN A 121 4.65 -20.71 -12.70
C GLN A 121 4.04 -21.08 -14.04
N THR A 122 4.64 -22.08 -14.69
CA THR A 122 4.21 -22.60 -15.99
C THR A 122 2.74 -23.01 -16.00
N GLU A 123 2.26 -23.62 -14.89
CA GLU A 123 0.87 -24.08 -14.80
C GLU A 123 -0.14 -22.93 -14.91
N PHE A 124 0.01 -21.85 -14.14
CA PHE A 124 -0.92 -20.72 -14.19
C PHE A 124 -0.83 -19.96 -15.51
N LEU A 125 0.39 -19.76 -16.04
CA LEU A 125 0.60 -19.10 -17.33
C LEU A 125 -0.07 -19.85 -18.49
N LYS A 126 -0.01 -21.18 -18.48
CA LYS A 126 -0.67 -22.02 -19.49
C LYS A 126 -2.19 -21.81 -19.46
N ILE A 127 -2.80 -21.90 -18.29
CA ILE A 127 -4.26 -21.72 -18.12
C ILE A 127 -4.66 -20.31 -18.56
N ALA A 128 -3.90 -19.28 -18.15
CA ALA A 128 -4.16 -17.90 -18.52
C ALA A 128 -4.16 -17.71 -20.05
N HIS A 129 -3.11 -18.21 -20.72
CA HIS A 129 -2.97 -18.11 -22.17
C HIS A 129 -4.10 -18.83 -22.93
N GLU A 130 -4.45 -20.05 -22.51
CA GLU A 130 -5.52 -20.84 -23.14
C GLU A 130 -6.91 -20.18 -23.04
N ASN A 131 -7.13 -19.30 -22.06
CA ASN A 131 -8.43 -18.69 -21.78
C ASN A 131 -8.45 -17.17 -22.04
N GLY A 132 -7.40 -16.61 -22.64
CA GLY A 132 -7.31 -15.17 -22.92
C GLY A 132 -7.24 -14.28 -21.67
N ALA A 133 -6.90 -14.86 -20.52
CA ALA A 133 -6.73 -14.15 -19.25
C ALA A 133 -5.27 -13.76 -19.03
N ARG A 134 -5.03 -12.84 -18.10
CA ARG A 134 -3.69 -12.36 -17.72
C ARG A 134 -3.46 -12.54 -16.23
N ILE A 135 -2.19 -12.76 -15.87
CA ILE A 135 -1.73 -12.76 -14.48
C ILE A 135 -0.83 -11.54 -14.29
N ILE A 136 -1.24 -10.64 -13.41
CA ILE A 136 -0.55 -9.39 -13.11
C ILE A 136 0.05 -9.51 -11.72
N ASP A 137 1.37 -9.62 -11.65
CA ASP A 137 2.10 -9.67 -10.38
C ASP A 137 2.69 -8.29 -10.05
N VAL A 138 2.10 -7.61 -9.07
CA VAL A 138 2.52 -6.26 -8.66
C VAL A 138 3.81 -6.26 -7.85
N ARG A 139 4.26 -7.42 -7.37
CA ARG A 139 5.44 -7.56 -6.52
C ARG A 139 6.72 -7.76 -7.33
N ILE A 140 6.62 -8.13 -8.60
CA ILE A 140 7.80 -8.28 -9.46
C ILE A 140 8.31 -6.88 -9.86
N PRO A 141 9.55 -6.52 -9.48
CA PRO A 141 10.14 -5.27 -9.92
C PRO A 141 10.39 -5.29 -11.44
N PRO A 142 10.47 -4.13 -12.11
CA PRO A 142 10.91 -4.06 -13.50
C PRO A 142 12.27 -4.75 -13.69
N LEU A 143 12.52 -5.31 -14.88
CA LEU A 143 13.84 -5.84 -15.24
C LEU A 143 14.89 -4.72 -15.37
N GLU A 144 14.49 -3.59 -15.93
CA GLU A 144 15.33 -2.41 -16.07
C GLU A 144 15.29 -1.56 -14.80
N LEU A 145 16.26 -1.81 -13.93
CA LEU A 145 16.52 -1.03 -12.72
C LEU A 145 17.80 -0.21 -12.90
N ASP A 146 17.80 0.99 -12.33
CA ASP A 146 19.00 1.80 -12.18
C ASP A 146 19.04 2.35 -10.75
N VAL A 147 20.24 2.68 -10.29
CA VAL A 147 20.45 3.32 -8.99
C VAL A 147 20.00 4.78 -9.05
N LEU A 148 19.84 5.42 -7.88
CA LEU A 148 19.57 6.85 -7.79
C LEU A 148 20.68 7.66 -8.49
N ARG A 149 20.29 8.59 -9.37
CA ARG A 149 21.24 9.45 -10.13
C ARG A 149 21.20 10.92 -9.71
N GLY A 150 20.30 11.28 -8.81
CA GLY A 150 20.20 12.63 -8.24
C GLY A 150 19.28 13.58 -9.00
N GLY A 151 18.41 13.04 -9.86
CA GLY A 151 17.27 13.79 -10.38
C GLY A 151 16.33 14.29 -9.28
N ILE A 152 16.20 13.53 -8.18
CA ILE A 152 15.35 13.87 -7.05
C ILE A 152 15.74 15.20 -6.37
N TYR A 153 17.01 15.60 -6.42
CA TYR A 153 17.48 16.88 -5.88
C TYR A 153 17.09 18.09 -6.74
N ARG A 154 16.57 17.86 -7.95
CA ARG A 154 16.06 18.89 -8.87
C ARG A 154 14.53 18.85 -8.99
N LYS A 155 13.85 18.09 -8.12
CA LYS A 155 12.39 17.98 -8.11
C LYS A 155 11.74 19.35 -7.89
N LYS A 156 10.57 19.54 -8.46
CA LYS A 156 9.67 20.68 -8.23
C LYS A 156 8.37 20.26 -7.52
N ILE A 157 7.98 19.00 -7.63
CA ILE A 157 6.83 18.47 -6.91
C ILE A 157 7.07 18.53 -5.40
N LYS A 158 6.06 18.94 -4.63
CA LYS A 158 6.06 18.85 -3.16
C LYS A 158 5.97 17.38 -2.75
N VAL A 159 6.87 16.91 -1.90
CA VAL A 159 6.89 15.53 -1.43
C VAL A 159 6.61 15.48 0.06
N VAL A 160 5.51 14.81 0.42
CA VAL A 160 5.12 14.53 1.81
C VAL A 160 5.42 13.08 2.11
N GLY A 161 6.39 12.84 2.99
CA GLY A 161 6.68 11.51 3.51
C GLY A 161 5.71 11.16 4.64
N VAL A 162 5.00 10.03 4.54
CA VAL A 162 4.21 9.50 5.65
C VAL A 162 4.95 8.31 6.26
N PHE A 163 5.88 8.63 7.15
CA PHE A 163 6.78 7.67 7.80
C PHE A 163 6.18 7.22 9.12
N GLY A 164 6.84 6.31 9.83
CA GLY A 164 6.35 5.84 11.11
C GLY A 164 7.41 5.13 11.92
N THR A 165 7.15 4.98 13.21
CA THR A 165 8.09 4.40 14.18
C THR A 165 8.16 2.88 14.12
N ASP A 166 7.22 2.24 13.43
CA ASP A 166 7.14 0.78 13.26
C ASP A 166 6.32 0.40 12.02
N CYS A 167 6.37 -0.87 11.61
CA CYS A 167 5.46 -1.53 10.69
C CYS A 167 4.01 -1.49 11.20
N VAL A 168 3.03 -1.51 10.30
CA VAL A 168 1.60 -1.69 10.65
C VAL A 168 1.05 -0.66 11.68
N VAL A 169 1.54 0.59 11.66
CA VAL A 169 1.05 1.67 12.55
C VAL A 169 0.01 2.60 11.92
N GLY A 170 -0.26 2.47 10.61
CA GLY A 170 -1.21 3.34 9.91
C GLY A 170 -0.60 4.25 8.82
N LYS A 171 0.70 4.15 8.52
CA LYS A 171 1.37 4.94 7.46
C LYS A 171 0.60 5.04 6.15
N ARG A 172 0.20 3.89 5.59
CA ARG A 172 -0.61 3.84 4.36
C ARG A 172 -1.97 4.50 4.56
N THR A 173 -2.64 4.22 5.68
CA THR A 173 -3.96 4.79 6.00
C THR A 173 -3.88 6.31 6.00
N THR A 174 -2.93 6.89 6.73
CA THR A 174 -2.70 8.34 6.78
C THR A 174 -2.38 8.91 5.40
N ALA A 175 -1.51 8.27 4.62
CA ALA A 175 -1.17 8.73 3.26
C ALA A 175 -2.39 8.73 2.32
N VAL A 176 -3.22 7.68 2.37
CA VAL A 176 -4.44 7.57 1.55
C VAL A 176 -5.49 8.59 2.00
N GLN A 177 -5.69 8.79 3.30
CA GLN A 177 -6.63 9.79 3.83
C GLN A 177 -6.25 11.20 3.37
N LEU A 178 -4.97 11.57 3.46
CA LEU A 178 -4.47 12.86 2.95
C LEU A 178 -4.64 12.99 1.43
N TRP A 179 -4.36 11.93 0.69
CA TRP A 179 -4.51 11.91 -0.77
C TRP A 179 -5.97 12.08 -1.20
N GLU A 180 -6.90 11.30 -0.63
CA GLU A 180 -8.33 11.42 -0.90
C GLU A 180 -8.82 12.83 -0.54
N ARG A 181 -8.41 13.35 0.62
CA ARG A 181 -8.78 14.71 1.05
C ARG A 181 -8.25 15.80 0.12
N ALA A 182 -7.01 15.66 -0.38
CA ALA A 182 -6.44 16.60 -1.34
C ALA A 182 -7.22 16.59 -2.66
N LEU A 183 -7.58 15.39 -3.15
CA LEU A 183 -8.38 15.25 -4.37
C LEU A 183 -9.78 15.85 -4.23
N GLU A 184 -10.43 15.70 -3.08
CA GLU A 184 -11.72 16.34 -2.77
C GLU A 184 -11.65 17.87 -2.85
N LYS A 185 -10.51 18.46 -2.48
CA LYS A 185 -10.24 19.90 -2.58
C LYS A 185 -9.76 20.35 -3.98
N GLY A 186 -9.73 19.44 -4.96
CA GLY A 186 -9.30 19.74 -6.33
C GLY A 186 -7.79 19.89 -6.51
N ILE A 187 -6.98 19.51 -5.51
CA ILE A 187 -5.52 19.51 -5.58
C ILE A 187 -5.07 18.37 -6.51
N LYS A 188 -4.10 18.64 -7.38
CA LYS A 188 -3.46 17.66 -8.26
C LYS A 188 -2.49 16.78 -7.47
N ALA A 189 -3.03 16.03 -6.51
CA ALA A 189 -2.28 15.15 -5.64
C ALA A 189 -2.00 13.79 -6.27
N GLY A 190 -0.78 13.27 -6.08
CA GLY A 190 -0.41 11.89 -6.37
C GLY A 190 -0.28 11.06 -5.10
N PHE A 191 -0.59 9.78 -5.19
CA PHE A 191 -0.22 8.79 -4.18
C PHE A 191 0.88 7.88 -4.71
N LEU A 192 2.00 7.80 -3.98
CA LEU A 192 3.11 6.89 -4.29
C LEU A 192 3.07 5.71 -3.31
N ALA A 193 2.63 4.57 -3.82
CA ALA A 193 2.60 3.33 -3.06
C ALA A 193 3.96 2.64 -3.01
N THR A 194 4.25 2.03 -1.87
CA THR A 194 5.51 1.32 -1.62
C THR A 194 5.30 -0.15 -1.25
N GLY A 195 4.04 -0.56 -1.15
CA GLY A 195 3.65 -1.95 -0.92
C GLY A 195 2.49 -2.38 -1.82
N GLN A 196 2.21 -3.70 -1.80
CA GLN A 196 1.17 -4.30 -2.65
C GLN A 196 -0.20 -3.65 -2.47
N THR A 197 -0.60 -3.38 -1.22
CA THR A 197 -1.94 -2.85 -0.92
C THR A 197 -2.13 -1.46 -1.51
N GLY A 198 -1.12 -0.58 -1.41
CA GLY A 198 -1.20 0.77 -1.99
C GLY A 198 -1.32 0.74 -3.52
N ILE A 199 -0.57 -0.17 -4.18
CA ILE A 199 -0.68 -0.35 -5.63
C ILE A 199 -2.09 -0.82 -6.02
N LEU A 200 -2.61 -1.85 -5.32
CA LEU A 200 -3.93 -2.42 -5.60
C LEU A 200 -5.08 -1.45 -5.30
N ILE A 201 -4.93 -0.57 -4.31
CA ILE A 201 -5.86 0.55 -4.07
C ILE A 201 -6.00 1.46 -5.30
N GLY A 202 -4.94 1.57 -6.12
CA GLY A 202 -4.93 2.42 -7.31
C GLY A 202 -4.02 3.64 -7.16
N ALA A 203 -2.86 3.49 -6.52
CA ALA A 203 -1.84 4.53 -6.51
C ALA A 203 -1.44 5.00 -7.92
N ASP A 204 -1.08 6.28 -8.06
CA ASP A 204 -0.67 6.88 -9.34
C ASP A 204 0.72 6.38 -9.81
N ALA A 205 1.56 6.01 -8.84
CA ALA A 205 2.86 5.40 -9.05
C ALA A 205 3.24 4.53 -7.85
N GLY A 206 4.23 3.67 -8.01
CA GLY A 206 4.73 2.86 -6.91
C GLY A 206 5.33 1.53 -7.33
N TYR A 207 5.98 0.90 -6.36
CA TYR A 207 6.58 -0.42 -6.45
C TYR A 207 6.43 -1.12 -5.10
N VAL A 208 6.45 -2.46 -5.07
CA VAL A 208 6.62 -3.19 -3.81
C VAL A 208 8.11 -3.17 -3.47
N ILE A 209 8.55 -2.13 -2.75
CA ILE A 209 9.98 -1.82 -2.60
C ILE A 209 10.73 -2.85 -1.75
N ASP A 210 10.03 -3.64 -0.92
CA ASP A 210 10.63 -4.75 -0.18
C ASP A 210 11.08 -5.94 -1.06
N ALA A 211 10.62 -5.97 -2.32
CA ALA A 211 11.00 -6.99 -3.31
C ALA A 211 12.07 -6.49 -4.30
N VAL A 212 12.49 -5.23 -4.17
CA VAL A 212 13.50 -4.60 -5.02
C VAL A 212 14.88 -4.94 -4.45
N PRO A 213 15.87 -5.37 -5.27
CA PRO A 213 17.22 -5.58 -4.78
C PRO A 213 17.79 -4.29 -4.18
N ALA A 214 18.55 -4.41 -3.08
CA ALA A 214 18.89 -3.31 -2.18
C ALA A 214 19.45 -2.06 -2.89
N ASP A 215 20.37 -2.24 -3.85
CA ASP A 215 21.00 -1.14 -4.60
C ASP A 215 20.00 -0.21 -5.30
N PHE A 216 18.83 -0.72 -5.68
CA PHE A 216 17.90 -0.02 -6.56
C PHE A 216 16.73 0.63 -5.83
N VAL A 217 16.57 0.43 -4.52
CA VAL A 217 15.41 0.92 -3.76
C VAL A 217 15.24 2.43 -3.90
N SER A 218 16.31 3.20 -3.71
CA SER A 218 16.26 4.67 -3.86
C SER A 218 16.04 5.10 -5.30
N GLY A 219 16.63 4.40 -6.28
CA GLY A 219 16.50 4.70 -7.70
C GLY A 219 15.08 4.49 -8.24
N VAL A 220 14.40 3.41 -7.83
CA VAL A 220 13.00 3.17 -8.25
C VAL A 220 12.05 4.20 -7.66
N VAL A 221 12.28 4.64 -6.41
CA VAL A 221 11.49 5.69 -5.77
C VAL A 221 11.72 7.04 -6.45
N GLU A 222 12.97 7.40 -6.75
CA GLU A 222 13.31 8.61 -7.52
C GLU A 222 12.54 8.65 -8.83
N LYS A 223 12.57 7.55 -9.59
CA LYS A 223 11.84 7.43 -10.86
C LYS A 223 10.34 7.61 -10.68
N ALA A 224 9.74 7.06 -9.61
CA ALA A 224 8.31 7.19 -9.34
C ALA A 224 7.91 8.62 -8.98
N VAL A 225 8.67 9.32 -8.14
CA VAL A 225 8.41 10.72 -7.79
C VAL A 225 8.50 11.62 -9.03
N LEU A 226 9.56 11.48 -9.81
CA LEU A 226 9.76 12.27 -11.04
C LEU A 226 8.72 11.95 -12.12
N LYS A 227 8.19 10.71 -12.17
CA LYS A 227 7.04 10.37 -13.03
C LYS A 227 5.82 11.20 -12.64
N LEU A 228 5.50 11.29 -11.35
CA LEU A 228 4.33 12.04 -10.88
C LEU A 228 4.46 13.53 -11.19
N GLU A 229 5.64 14.11 -10.96
CA GLU A 229 5.94 15.49 -11.35
C GLU A 229 5.74 15.70 -12.86
N LYS A 230 6.30 14.83 -13.69
CA LYS A 230 6.17 14.91 -15.16
C LYS A 230 4.70 14.81 -15.61
N THR A 231 3.85 14.10 -14.87
CA THR A 231 2.40 14.03 -15.15
C THR A 231 1.60 15.22 -14.59
N GLY A 232 2.27 16.24 -14.05
CA GLY A 232 1.65 17.48 -13.59
C GLY A 232 1.03 17.41 -12.19
N LYS A 233 1.43 16.44 -11.36
CA LYS A 233 1.07 16.43 -9.94
C LYS A 233 1.86 17.51 -9.20
N GLU A 234 1.20 18.25 -8.34
CA GLU A 234 1.81 19.35 -7.56
C GLU A 234 2.33 18.90 -6.20
N ILE A 235 1.69 17.87 -5.62
CA ILE A 235 2.07 17.24 -4.36
C ILE A 235 1.97 15.72 -4.48
N VAL A 236 2.84 15.00 -3.77
CA VAL A 236 2.78 13.54 -3.63
C VAL A 236 2.83 13.11 -2.17
N PHE A 237 1.93 12.20 -1.81
CA PHE A 237 1.96 11.50 -0.52
C PHE A 237 2.65 10.15 -0.71
N VAL A 238 3.77 9.96 0.00
CA VAL A 238 4.61 8.76 -0.08
C VAL A 238 4.26 7.82 1.07
N GLU A 239 3.79 6.61 0.73
CA GLU A 239 3.56 5.54 1.72
C GLU A 239 4.91 5.12 2.34
N GLY A 240 5.13 5.36 3.63
CA GLY A 240 6.31 4.85 4.33
C GLY A 240 6.30 3.32 4.47
N GLN A 241 7.47 2.69 4.44
CA GLN A 241 7.69 1.29 4.81
C GLN A 241 8.63 1.19 6.00
N GLY A 242 8.42 0.21 6.88
CA GLY A 242 9.30 -0.01 8.04
C GLY A 242 9.39 1.19 8.98
N ALA A 243 10.54 1.30 9.62
CA ALA A 243 11.05 2.45 10.37
C ALA A 243 12.58 2.40 10.31
N LEU A 244 13.29 3.53 10.29
CA LEU A 244 14.76 3.59 10.27
C LEU A 244 15.35 2.80 11.44
N ARG A 245 14.71 2.86 12.61
CA ARG A 245 15.16 2.17 13.81
C ARG A 245 14.87 0.67 13.81
N HIS A 246 14.02 0.16 12.92
CA HIS A 246 13.62 -1.26 12.87
C HIS A 246 14.76 -2.12 12.30
N PRO A 247 15.36 -3.06 13.05
CA PRO A 247 16.55 -3.78 12.59
C PRO A 247 16.35 -4.61 11.31
N ALA A 248 15.17 -5.20 11.12
CA ALA A 248 14.87 -5.97 9.91
C ALA A 248 14.48 -5.14 8.67
N TYR A 249 14.07 -3.88 8.83
CA TYR A 249 13.42 -3.09 7.76
C TYR A 249 13.95 -1.65 7.60
N GLY A 250 14.90 -1.22 8.43
CA GLY A 250 15.48 0.14 8.39
C GLY A 250 16.12 0.47 7.05
N GLN A 251 16.74 -0.52 6.40
CA GLN A 251 17.33 -0.38 5.07
C GLN A 251 16.31 0.00 3.99
N VAL A 252 15.08 -0.53 4.07
CA VAL A 252 14.00 -0.18 3.14
C VAL A 252 13.54 1.25 3.38
N THR A 253 13.40 1.63 4.66
CA THR A 253 13.01 2.98 5.08
C THR A 253 14.03 4.02 4.60
N LEU A 254 15.32 3.72 4.74
CA LEU A 254 16.40 4.61 4.35
C LEU A 254 16.47 4.80 2.83
N GLY A 255 16.34 3.71 2.06
CA GLY A 255 16.26 3.78 0.60
C GLY A 255 15.07 4.61 0.12
N LEU A 256 13.92 4.46 0.78
CA LEU A 256 12.72 5.26 0.51
C LEU A 256 12.93 6.75 0.84
N LEU A 257 13.56 7.06 1.97
CA LEU A 257 13.87 8.43 2.39
C LEU A 257 14.76 9.13 1.35
N TYR A 258 15.86 8.50 0.95
CA TYR A 258 16.76 9.05 -0.07
C TYR A 258 16.11 9.16 -1.44
N GLY A 259 15.36 8.14 -1.85
CA GLY A 259 14.72 8.10 -3.16
C GLY A 259 13.59 9.11 -3.33
N SER A 260 12.91 9.46 -2.24
CA SER A 260 11.79 10.42 -2.28
C SER A 260 12.21 11.86 -1.96
N ASN A 261 13.28 12.05 -1.20
CA ASN A 261 13.75 13.37 -0.74
C ASN A 261 12.60 14.27 -0.24
N PRO A 262 11.88 13.85 0.82
CA PRO A 262 10.68 14.55 1.27
C PRO A 262 11.00 15.96 1.76
N ASP A 263 10.07 16.89 1.50
CA ASP A 263 10.18 18.25 2.02
C ASP A 263 9.71 18.28 3.48
N VAL A 264 8.61 17.57 3.77
CA VAL A 264 8.05 17.41 5.10
C VAL A 264 7.65 15.96 5.36
N VAL A 265 7.62 15.59 6.64
CA VAL A 265 7.21 14.27 7.12
C VAL A 265 6.12 14.38 8.17
N PHE A 266 5.11 13.54 8.03
CA PHE A 266 4.20 13.15 9.12
C PHE A 266 4.65 11.80 9.67
N LEU A 267 4.86 11.72 10.98
CA LEU A 267 5.42 10.55 11.64
C LEU A 267 4.31 9.79 12.40
N VAL A 268 3.89 8.65 11.86
CA VAL A 268 2.85 7.81 12.47
C VAL A 268 3.43 6.94 13.59
N HIS A 269 2.79 6.94 14.75
CA HIS A 269 3.26 6.26 15.94
C HIS A 269 2.12 5.60 16.72
N ASP A 270 2.41 4.41 17.22
CA ASP A 270 1.59 3.67 18.19
C ASP A 270 2.34 3.64 19.53
N PRO A 271 1.95 4.46 20.51
CA PRO A 271 2.69 4.61 21.76
C PRO A 271 2.53 3.42 22.71
N SER A 272 1.61 2.49 22.42
CA SER A 272 1.34 1.33 23.27
C SER A 272 2.37 0.20 23.10
N ARG A 273 3.20 0.24 22.05
CA ARG A 273 4.09 -0.86 21.68
C ARG A 273 5.33 -0.90 22.54
N ASP A 274 5.55 -2.06 23.16
CA ASP A 274 6.75 -2.35 23.95
C ASP A 274 7.89 -2.96 23.12
N HIS A 275 7.58 -3.46 21.92
CA HIS A 275 8.52 -4.02 20.92
C HIS A 275 8.08 -3.64 19.51
N PHE A 276 8.94 -3.85 18.51
CA PHE A 276 8.47 -3.80 17.13
C PHE A 276 7.48 -4.94 16.88
N GLU A 277 6.37 -4.65 16.20
CA GLU A 277 5.29 -5.61 15.95
C GLU A 277 5.80 -6.90 15.32
N SER A 278 5.47 -8.04 15.91
CA SER A 278 5.96 -9.38 15.52
C SER A 278 7.47 -9.66 15.75
N PHE A 279 8.20 -8.79 16.47
CA PHE A 279 9.62 -8.99 16.81
C PHE A 279 9.90 -8.89 18.32
N PRO A 280 9.29 -9.74 19.16
CA PRO A 280 9.45 -9.67 20.62
C PRO A 280 10.87 -10.01 21.10
N GLU A 281 11.66 -10.72 20.30
CA GLU A 281 13.04 -11.11 20.65
C GLU A 281 14.07 -10.02 20.34
N ILE A 282 13.71 -8.97 19.60
CA ILE A 282 14.58 -7.83 19.36
C ILE A 282 14.50 -6.92 20.60
N PRO A 283 15.60 -6.69 21.35
CA PRO A 283 15.60 -5.88 22.57
C PRO A 283 15.60 -4.37 22.25
N LYS A 284 14.66 -3.95 21.43
CA LYS A 284 14.47 -2.56 20.96
C LYS A 284 13.00 -2.35 20.63
N LYS A 285 12.52 -1.13 20.85
CA LYS A 285 11.13 -0.75 20.61
C LYS A 285 10.98 0.48 19.73
N PRO A 286 9.80 0.72 19.14
CA PRO A 286 9.45 1.98 18.49
C PRO A 286 9.68 3.17 19.43
N ASP A 287 10.16 4.28 18.88
CA ASP A 287 10.49 5.48 19.65
C ASP A 287 10.28 6.70 18.75
N PHE A 288 9.38 7.59 19.15
CA PHE A 288 8.94 8.71 18.33
C PHE A 288 10.05 9.75 18.12
N GLU A 289 10.66 10.22 19.21
CA GLU A 289 11.64 11.29 19.16
C GLU A 289 12.94 10.83 18.50
N GLU A 290 13.37 9.59 18.75
CA GLU A 290 14.57 9.06 18.08
C GLU A 290 14.35 8.81 16.59
N GLU A 291 13.17 8.33 16.19
CA GLU A 291 12.84 8.15 14.76
C GLU A 291 12.77 9.51 14.04
N ARG A 292 12.11 10.51 14.67
CA ARG A 292 12.09 11.90 14.18
C ARG A 292 13.50 12.43 13.99
N ARG A 293 14.34 12.35 15.03
CA ARG A 293 15.72 12.85 15.00
C ARG A 293 16.53 12.22 13.87
N LEU A 294 16.37 10.91 13.64
CA LEU A 294 17.07 10.21 12.56
C LEU A 294 16.60 10.63 11.17
N ILE A 295 15.30 10.82 10.96
CA ILE A 295 14.75 11.32 9.69
C ILE A 295 15.35 12.69 9.37
N GLU A 296 15.32 13.63 10.32
CA GLU A 296 15.82 15.00 10.13
C GLU A 296 17.35 15.06 10.03
N THR A 297 18.07 14.13 10.67
CA THR A 297 19.53 14.01 10.56
C THR A 297 19.98 13.44 9.20
N LEU A 298 19.25 12.46 8.67
CA LEU A 298 19.63 11.74 7.46
C LEU A 298 19.05 12.35 6.18
N SER A 299 18.25 13.41 6.29
CA SER A 299 17.62 14.06 5.13
C SER A 299 17.44 15.56 5.35
N ASN A 300 16.92 16.25 4.35
CA ASN A 300 16.50 17.66 4.49
C ASN A 300 15.03 17.79 4.91
N ALA A 301 14.35 16.68 5.18
CA ALA A 301 12.95 16.69 5.57
C ALA A 301 12.79 17.25 6.98
N LYS A 302 11.69 17.98 7.20
CA LYS A 302 11.26 18.37 8.54
C LYS A 302 10.09 17.51 8.99
N VAL A 303 10.15 16.94 10.20
CA VAL A 303 8.99 16.26 10.78
C VAL A 303 8.08 17.33 11.37
N ILE A 304 6.93 17.55 10.73
CA ILE A 304 6.04 18.67 11.06
C ILE A 304 4.88 18.26 11.97
N GLY A 305 4.61 16.96 12.13
CA GLY A 305 3.55 16.46 13.00
C GLY A 305 3.67 14.97 13.30
N GLY A 306 3.23 14.59 14.49
CA GLY A 306 2.95 13.20 14.85
C GLY A 306 1.56 12.79 14.37
N VAL A 307 1.33 11.50 14.17
CA VAL A 307 0.02 10.95 13.83
C VAL A 307 -0.23 9.71 14.68
N SER A 308 -1.43 9.57 15.23
CA SER A 308 -1.83 8.38 15.99
C SER A 308 -3.22 7.92 15.59
N LEU A 309 -3.40 6.59 15.58
CA LEU A 309 -4.70 5.96 15.37
C LEU A 309 -5.28 5.41 16.70
N ASN A 310 -4.49 5.37 17.76
CA ASN A 310 -4.82 4.66 19.00
C ASN A 310 -4.19 5.31 20.25
N GLY A 311 -4.48 6.59 20.45
CA GLY A 311 -4.14 7.33 21.68
C GLY A 311 -3.07 8.40 21.48
N LYS A 312 -3.14 9.47 22.27
CA LYS A 312 -2.16 10.56 22.20
C LYS A 312 -0.86 10.18 22.93
N PHE A 313 0.22 10.84 22.56
CA PHE A 313 1.52 10.75 23.20
C PHE A 313 2.12 12.16 23.35
N GLU A 314 3.07 12.31 24.28
CA GLU A 314 3.71 13.59 24.55
C GLU A 314 4.82 13.88 23.53
N THR A 315 4.79 15.06 22.93
CA THR A 315 5.81 15.61 22.02
C THR A 315 5.56 17.12 21.88
N ASP A 316 6.54 17.90 21.42
CA ASP A 316 6.40 19.32 21.06
C ASP A 316 5.63 19.53 19.74
N LEU A 317 5.45 18.48 18.95
CA LEU A 317 4.70 18.52 17.70
C LEU A 317 3.18 18.35 17.92
N PRO A 318 2.33 18.90 17.03
CA PRO A 318 0.93 18.49 17.00
C PRO A 318 0.81 16.99 16.68
N VAL A 319 -0.13 16.31 17.33
CA VAL A 319 -0.44 14.90 17.11
C VAL A 319 -1.84 14.79 16.50
N TYR A 320 -1.87 14.38 15.23
CA TYR A 320 -3.08 14.34 14.40
C TYR A 320 -3.77 12.97 14.41
N ASP A 321 -5.09 12.98 14.27
CA ASP A 321 -5.93 11.82 13.97
C ASP A 321 -6.26 11.81 12.46
N PRO A 322 -5.80 10.80 11.69
CA PRO A 322 -6.01 10.75 10.25
C PRO A 322 -7.48 10.47 9.85
N PHE A 323 -8.38 10.25 10.80
CA PHE A 323 -9.82 10.13 10.57
C PHE A 323 -10.59 11.40 10.93
N ASN A 324 -9.94 12.38 11.57
CA ASN A 324 -10.51 13.69 11.83
C ASN A 324 -10.32 14.60 10.59
N THR A 325 -11.41 15.20 10.12
CA THR A 325 -11.39 16.02 8.90
C THR A 325 -10.65 17.36 9.08
N GLU A 326 -10.72 17.96 10.27
CA GLU A 326 -9.99 19.19 10.59
C GLU A 326 -8.48 18.92 10.63
N ASP A 327 -8.07 17.81 11.24
CA ASP A 327 -6.67 17.38 11.27
C ASP A 327 -6.14 17.11 9.85
N LEU A 328 -6.92 16.44 8.99
CA LEU A 328 -6.53 16.22 7.59
C LEU A 328 -6.40 17.55 6.82
N ASP A 329 -7.27 18.51 7.08
CA ASP A 329 -7.21 19.84 6.47
C ASP A 329 -5.96 20.61 6.93
N GLU A 330 -5.67 20.61 8.23
CA GLU A 330 -4.50 21.26 8.79
C GLU A 330 -3.19 20.61 8.29
N MET A 331 -3.11 19.29 8.31
CA MET A 331 -1.96 18.55 7.79
C MET A 331 -1.69 18.89 6.32
N LEU A 332 -2.74 18.89 5.50
CA LEU A 332 -2.65 19.19 4.07
C LEU A 332 -2.22 20.65 3.83
N GLU A 333 -2.80 21.61 4.54
CA GLU A 333 -2.47 23.03 4.41
C GLU A 333 -1.01 23.31 4.80
N ARG A 334 -0.56 22.78 5.95
CA ARG A 334 0.83 22.94 6.41
C ARG A 334 1.83 22.36 5.40
N ALA A 335 1.52 21.20 4.81
CA ALA A 335 2.37 20.59 3.80
C ALA A 335 2.40 21.36 2.47
N MET A 336 1.27 21.96 2.06
CA MET A 336 1.18 22.76 0.84
C MET A 336 1.94 24.09 0.96
N VAL A 337 1.85 24.77 2.10
CA VAL A 337 2.46 26.09 2.35
C VAL A 337 3.99 26.03 2.47
N TRP A 338 4.55 24.91 2.95
CA TRP A 338 6.00 24.72 3.14
C TRP A 338 6.84 24.98 1.88
#